data_AF-A0AAW0F0M3-F1
#
_entry.id   AF-A0AAW0F0M3-F1
#
_cell.length_a   1.000
_cell.length_b   1.000
_cell.length_c   1.000
_cell.angle_alpha   90.00
_cell.angle_beta   90.00
_cell.angle_gamma   90.00
#
_symmetry.space_group_name_H-M   'P 1'
#
loop_
_entity.id
_entity.type
_entity.pdbx_description
1 polymer ?
#
loop_
_entity_poly.entity_id
_entity_poly.type
_entity_poly.pdbx_seq_one_letter_code
_entity_poly.pdbx_strand_id
1 'polypeptide(L)'
;MVLFQRSVLRLSSSGPSSLTSSCTPSARQAPHNLQFDHVLGSRRFSLFGEAVNNSKLLVQCTVPVMRSARQIRRRRVVGNSRAADEDVQVVFECVLSNICRGFPLALTLRCSTRAGLLVINGASFSATRPTLLEGPEIAQNQLSYHGPHMNQSHLADLLVERRPPTSPLDDPAHREATFFSTLDCFDTSPHTWFGHLPVHTVKPELVDRIAALVSEFGVDDDLADYVDWKARAVAALEQDAWARVSKGAFVVGVSR
;
A
#
# COMPACT_ATOMS: atom_id res chain seq x y z
N MET A 1 -10.35 -10.08 31.84
CA MET A 1 -9.98 -10.71 30.55
C MET A 1 -11.23 -10.90 29.68
N VAL A 2 -11.69 -9.83 29.02
CA VAL A 2 -12.90 -9.85 28.16
C VAL A 2 -12.66 -8.89 26.97
N LEU A 3 -11.70 -9.18 26.08
CA LEU A 3 -11.44 -8.33 24.91
C LEU A 3 -10.88 -9.14 23.71
N PHE A 4 -11.61 -10.17 23.27
CA PHE A 4 -11.39 -10.81 21.96
C PHE A 4 -12.69 -11.20 21.24
N GLN A 5 -13.86 -10.81 21.75
CA GLN A 5 -15.14 -11.35 21.27
C GLN A 5 -15.80 -10.59 20.10
N ARG A 6 -15.41 -9.33 19.82
CA ARG A 6 -16.13 -8.53 18.81
C ARG A 6 -15.57 -8.59 17.39
N SER A 7 -14.31 -9.01 17.21
CA SER A 7 -13.71 -9.15 15.87
C SER A 7 -13.80 -10.56 15.29
N VAL A 8 -14.22 -11.55 16.07
CA VAL A 8 -14.25 -12.98 15.67
C VAL A 8 -15.63 -13.40 15.11
N LEU A 9 -16.69 -12.62 15.33
CA LEU A 9 -18.06 -12.97 14.95
C LEU A 9 -18.41 -12.78 13.45
N ARG A 10 -17.50 -12.25 12.61
CA ARG A 10 -17.73 -12.16 11.15
C ARG A 10 -17.05 -13.26 10.32
N LEU A 11 -16.23 -14.11 10.93
CA LEU A 11 -15.47 -15.15 10.23
C LEU A 11 -16.01 -16.59 10.43
N SER A 12 -17.17 -16.75 11.06
CA SER A 12 -17.78 -18.07 11.32
C SER A 12 -19.25 -18.12 10.94
N SER A 13 -19.51 -18.10 9.63
CA SER A 13 -20.67 -18.82 9.08
C SER A 13 -20.23 -19.48 7.77
N SER A 14 -19.84 -20.75 7.87
CA SER A 14 -19.54 -21.63 6.75
C SER A 14 -20.84 -22.29 6.27
N GLY A 15 -21.08 -22.20 4.96
CA GLY A 15 -22.01 -23.04 4.21
C GLY A 15 -21.48 -23.18 2.78
N PRO A 16 -21.25 -24.39 2.27
CA PRO A 16 -20.51 -24.61 1.03
C PRO A 16 -21.43 -24.51 -0.18
N SER A 17 -21.01 -23.80 -1.23
CA SER A 17 -21.54 -23.96 -2.59
C SER A 17 -20.54 -23.38 -3.59
N SER A 18 -19.83 -24.29 -4.26
CA SER A 18 -19.09 -24.02 -5.49
C SER A 18 -20.00 -23.41 -6.55
N LEU A 19 -19.48 -22.49 -7.37
CA LEU A 19 -19.50 -22.55 -8.84
C LEU A 19 -18.97 -21.22 -9.39
N THR A 20 -17.76 -21.30 -9.95
CA THR A 20 -17.31 -20.61 -11.16
C THR A 20 -18.22 -19.47 -11.65
N SER A 21 -17.92 -18.23 -11.25
CA SER A 21 -18.25 -17.07 -12.09
C SER A 21 -16.98 -16.65 -12.82
N SER A 22 -16.91 -16.99 -14.11
CA SER A 22 -16.06 -16.33 -15.07
C SER A 22 -16.37 -14.83 -15.06
N CYS A 23 -15.63 -14.05 -14.28
CA CYS A 23 -15.74 -12.60 -14.29
C CYS A 23 -14.93 -12.04 -15.46
N THR A 24 -15.63 -11.70 -16.53
CA THR A 24 -15.24 -10.59 -17.40
C THR A 24 -14.87 -9.37 -16.52
N PRO A 25 -13.76 -8.65 -16.78
CA PRO A 25 -13.39 -7.50 -15.98
C PRO A 25 -14.35 -6.35 -16.27
N SER A 26 -15.49 -6.33 -15.58
CA SER A 26 -16.28 -5.12 -15.43
C SER A 26 -15.36 -4.09 -14.80
N ALA A 27 -15.17 -2.95 -15.47
CA ALA A 27 -14.40 -1.85 -14.93
C ALA A 27 -15.08 -1.39 -13.63
N ARG A 28 -14.54 -1.80 -12.48
CA ARG A 28 -14.98 -1.26 -11.19
C ARG A 28 -14.78 0.25 -11.26
N GLN A 29 -15.83 1.01 -10.98
CA GLN A 29 -15.77 2.45 -10.93
C GLN A 29 -14.99 2.88 -9.68
N ALA A 30 -14.21 3.95 -9.80
CA ALA A 30 -13.52 4.52 -8.64
C ALA A 30 -14.55 5.00 -7.61
N PRO A 31 -14.36 4.70 -6.32
CA PRO A 31 -15.22 5.22 -5.28
C PRO A 31 -15.09 6.75 -5.19
N HIS A 32 -16.10 7.40 -4.63
CA HIS A 32 -16.06 8.82 -4.26
C HIS A 32 -15.71 9.78 -5.40
N ASN A 33 -16.05 9.42 -6.65
CA ASN A 33 -15.74 10.20 -7.87
C ASN A 33 -14.25 10.51 -8.07
N LEU A 34 -13.37 9.65 -7.56
CA LEU A 34 -11.94 9.83 -7.71
C LEU A 34 -11.50 9.60 -9.17
N GLN A 35 -10.69 10.50 -9.69
CA GLN A 35 -10.05 10.37 -10.99
C GLN A 35 -8.78 9.54 -10.86
N PHE A 36 -8.61 8.56 -11.73
CA PHE A 36 -7.44 7.68 -11.77
C PHE A 36 -6.41 8.20 -12.76
N ASP A 37 -5.15 8.25 -12.32
CA ASP A 37 -3.99 8.60 -13.14
C ASP A 37 -2.89 7.54 -13.00
N HIS A 38 -2.40 7.06 -14.14
CA HIS A 38 -1.30 6.10 -14.25
C HIS A 38 -0.62 6.29 -15.61
N VAL A 39 0.71 6.35 -15.57
CA VAL A 39 1.55 6.43 -16.77
C VAL A 39 2.26 5.09 -16.93
N LEU A 40 2.04 4.44 -18.07
CA LEU A 40 2.66 3.15 -18.37
C LEU A 40 4.20 3.25 -18.34
N GLY A 41 4.85 2.29 -17.70
CA GLY A 41 6.28 2.31 -17.40
C GLY A 41 6.59 2.86 -15.99
N SER A 42 5.59 3.38 -15.29
CA SER A 42 5.68 3.73 -13.89
C SER A 42 4.94 2.69 -13.03
N ARG A 43 5.55 2.30 -11.91
CA ARG A 43 4.91 1.39 -10.93
C ARG A 43 4.01 2.15 -9.97
N ARG A 44 3.57 3.36 -10.30
CA ARG A 44 2.83 4.24 -9.39
C ARG A 44 1.55 4.70 -10.06
N PHE A 45 0.45 4.67 -9.30
CA PHE A 45 -0.77 5.33 -9.71
C PHE A 45 -1.25 6.28 -8.63
N SER A 46 -2.08 7.23 -9.06
CA SER A 46 -2.72 8.19 -8.18
C SER A 46 -4.22 8.20 -8.37
N LEU A 47 -4.95 8.45 -7.29
CA LEU A 47 -6.37 8.79 -7.32
C LEU A 47 -6.52 10.19 -6.76
N PHE A 48 -7.28 11.06 -7.42
CA PHE A 48 -7.51 12.40 -6.90
C PHE A 48 -8.96 12.84 -7.13
N GLY A 49 -9.49 13.59 -6.17
CA GLY A 49 -10.83 14.15 -6.30
C GLY A 49 -11.16 15.09 -5.17
N GLU A 50 -12.35 15.68 -5.27
CA GLU A 50 -12.94 16.47 -4.22
C GLU A 50 -13.73 15.57 -3.29
N ALA A 51 -13.45 15.67 -1.99
CA ALA A 51 -14.22 15.04 -0.93
C ALA A 51 -15.19 16.08 -0.31
N VAL A 52 -15.75 15.77 0.85
CA VAL A 52 -16.75 16.62 1.52
C VAL A 52 -16.21 18.04 1.77
N ASN A 53 -17.06 19.06 1.63
CA ASN A 53 -16.74 20.48 1.90
C ASN A 53 -15.58 21.08 1.06
N ASN A 54 -15.41 20.64 -0.19
CA ASN A 54 -14.29 21.06 -1.06
C ASN A 54 -12.91 20.69 -0.49
N SER A 55 -12.86 19.73 0.42
CA SER A 55 -11.61 19.08 0.79
C SER A 55 -11.11 18.28 -0.42
N LYS A 56 -9.80 18.05 -0.48
CA LYS A 56 -9.19 17.29 -1.56
C LYS A 56 -8.55 16.04 -1.01
N LEU A 57 -8.86 14.92 -1.64
CA LEU A 57 -8.25 13.62 -1.37
C LEU A 57 -7.30 13.28 -2.52
N LEU A 58 -6.05 13.01 -2.17
CA LEU A 58 -5.06 12.41 -3.06
C LEU A 58 -4.65 11.06 -2.48
N VAL A 59 -4.77 10.00 -3.26
CA VAL A 59 -4.31 8.65 -2.92
C VAL A 59 -3.13 8.32 -3.81
N GLN A 60 -2.05 7.83 -3.23
CA GLN A 60 -0.82 7.49 -3.95
C GLN A 60 -0.41 6.06 -3.59
N CYS A 61 -0.25 5.21 -4.60
CA CYS A 61 0.14 3.82 -4.40
C CYS A 61 1.31 3.48 -5.31
N THR A 62 2.34 2.86 -4.72
CA THR A 62 3.45 2.25 -5.47
C THR A 62 3.24 0.74 -5.47
N VAL A 63 3.10 0.18 -6.66
CA VAL A 63 2.77 -1.23 -6.88
C VAL A 63 4.02 -2.10 -6.70
N PRO A 64 3.95 -3.14 -5.85
CA PRO A 64 5.06 -4.06 -5.65
C PRO A 64 5.39 -4.84 -6.92
N VAL A 65 6.67 -5.16 -7.12
CA VAL A 65 7.06 -6.07 -8.20
C VAL A 65 6.49 -7.45 -7.88
N MET A 66 5.49 -7.89 -8.65
CA MET A 66 5.04 -9.27 -8.56
C MET A 66 6.16 -10.19 -9.04
N ARG A 67 6.83 -10.85 -8.09
CA ARG A 67 7.88 -11.82 -8.41
C ARG A 67 7.24 -13.04 -9.08
N SER A 68 7.78 -13.43 -10.23
CA SER A 68 7.29 -14.61 -10.93
C SER A 68 7.37 -15.87 -10.06
N ALA A 69 6.40 -16.78 -10.21
CA ALA A 69 6.34 -18.06 -9.49
C ALA A 69 7.62 -18.92 -9.62
N ARG A 70 8.44 -18.70 -10.66
CA ARG A 70 9.73 -19.37 -10.86
C ARG A 70 10.82 -18.90 -9.89
N GLN A 71 10.85 -17.62 -9.50
CA GLN A 71 11.78 -17.09 -8.50
C GLN A 71 11.41 -17.56 -7.09
N ILE A 72 10.11 -17.66 -6.80
CA ILE A 72 9.58 -18.18 -5.53
C ILE A 72 10.00 -19.64 -5.33
N ARG A 73 9.97 -20.47 -6.38
CA ARG A 73 10.41 -21.87 -6.31
C ARG A 73 11.91 -22.05 -5.98
N ARG A 74 12.79 -21.16 -6.44
CA ARG A 74 14.22 -21.23 -6.12
C ARG A 74 14.51 -20.89 -4.65
N ARG A 75 13.68 -20.05 -4.01
CA ARG A 75 13.82 -19.70 -2.58
C ARG A 75 13.15 -20.73 -1.65
N ARG A 76 12.12 -21.45 -2.13
CA ARG A 76 11.40 -22.51 -1.37
C ARG A 76 12.25 -23.73 -1.01
N VAL A 77 13.44 -23.91 -1.59
CA VAL A 77 14.32 -25.03 -1.25
C VAL A 77 14.98 -24.87 0.13
N VAL A 78 14.92 -23.67 0.76
CA VAL A 78 15.63 -23.37 2.02
C VAL A 78 14.70 -23.18 3.24
N GLY A 79 13.38 -23.41 3.12
CA GLY A 79 12.51 -23.30 4.30
C GLY A 79 11.12 -23.88 4.12
N ASN A 80 10.77 -24.85 4.97
CA ASN A 80 9.43 -25.40 5.15
C ASN A 80 8.49 -24.36 5.80
N SER A 81 8.09 -23.32 5.08
CA SER A 81 6.90 -22.54 5.44
C SER A 81 5.76 -22.91 4.49
N ARG A 82 4.63 -23.32 5.09
CA ARG A 82 3.38 -23.59 4.37
C ARG A 82 3.03 -22.36 3.54
N ALA A 83 2.68 -22.60 2.28
CA ALA A 83 2.24 -21.57 1.34
C ALA A 83 0.97 -20.90 1.87
N ALA A 84 1.13 -19.82 2.65
CA ALA A 84 0.18 -18.73 2.58
C ALA A 84 0.29 -18.21 1.13
N ASP A 85 -0.84 -18.19 0.42
CA ASP A 85 -0.98 -17.38 -0.78
C ASP A 85 -0.43 -16.00 -0.40
N GLU A 86 0.68 -15.58 -1.02
CA GLU A 86 1.34 -14.32 -0.65
C GLU A 86 0.45 -13.19 -1.18
N ASP A 87 -0.62 -12.90 -0.45
CA ASP A 87 -1.47 -11.73 -0.65
C ASP A 87 -0.61 -10.53 -0.27
N VAL A 88 0.16 -10.04 -1.24
CA VAL A 88 1.10 -8.94 -1.05
C VAL A 88 0.30 -7.74 -0.56
N GLN A 89 0.56 -7.34 0.68
CA GLN A 89 -0.09 -6.19 1.30
C GLN A 89 0.16 -4.97 0.42
N VAL A 90 -0.91 -4.36 -0.09
CA VAL A 90 -0.81 -3.12 -0.85
C VAL A 90 -0.70 -1.99 0.16
N VAL A 91 0.36 -1.21 0.06
CA VAL A 91 0.60 -0.04 0.90
C VAL A 91 0.41 1.20 0.06
N PHE A 92 -0.23 2.22 0.63
CA PHE A 92 -0.57 3.45 -0.06
C PHE A 92 -0.66 4.61 0.94
N GLU A 93 -0.58 5.83 0.42
CA GLU A 93 -0.76 7.05 1.20
C GLU A 93 -2.04 7.75 0.79
N CYS A 94 -2.76 8.29 1.76
CA CYS A 94 -3.88 9.21 1.53
C CYS A 94 -3.50 10.58 2.08
N VAL A 95 -3.62 11.62 1.26
CA VAL A 95 -3.41 13.00 1.68
C VAL A 95 -4.73 13.74 1.59
N LEU A 96 -5.22 14.17 2.75
CA LEU A 96 -6.40 15.02 2.90
C LEU A 96 -5.94 16.46 3.11
N SER A 97 -6.40 17.36 2.26
CA SER A 97 -6.11 18.80 2.37
C SER A 97 -7.39 19.61 2.38
N ASN A 98 -7.32 20.83 2.93
CA ASN A 98 -8.48 21.72 3.08
C ASN A 98 -9.62 21.07 3.91
N ILE A 99 -9.25 20.33 4.96
CA ILE A 99 -10.18 19.57 5.82
C ILE A 99 -11.11 20.52 6.59
N CYS A 100 -10.58 21.63 7.10
CA CYS A 100 -11.39 22.66 7.75
C CYS A 100 -10.84 24.07 7.50
N ARG A 101 -11.76 25.05 7.47
CA ARG A 101 -11.42 26.47 7.34
C ARG A 101 -10.66 26.92 8.59
N GLY A 102 -9.39 27.29 8.43
CA GLY A 102 -8.52 27.72 9.53
C GLY A 102 -7.44 26.73 9.94
N PHE A 103 -7.40 25.53 9.34
CA PHE A 103 -6.32 24.58 9.55
C PHE A 103 -5.51 24.40 8.24
N PRO A 104 -4.37 25.09 8.10
CA PRO A 104 -3.62 25.13 6.85
C PRO A 104 -2.70 23.91 6.65
N LEU A 105 -2.96 22.80 7.35
CA LEU A 105 -2.16 21.58 7.25
C LEU A 105 -2.90 20.50 6.46
N ALA A 106 -2.15 19.75 5.67
CA ALA A 106 -2.60 18.51 5.07
C ALA A 106 -2.39 17.36 6.07
N LEU A 107 -3.33 16.43 6.12
CA LEU A 107 -3.24 15.19 6.87
C LEU A 107 -2.79 14.08 5.90
N THR A 108 -1.62 13.51 6.14
CA THR A 108 -1.13 12.31 5.44
C THR A 108 -1.40 11.09 6.30
N LEU A 109 -2.11 10.12 5.74
CA LEU A 109 -2.37 8.81 6.32
C LEU A 109 -1.52 7.77 5.58
N ARG A 110 -0.82 6.93 6.34
CA ARG A 110 -0.11 5.76 5.83
C ARG A 110 -1.03 4.57 5.97
N CYS A 111 -1.51 4.06 4.85
CA CYS A 111 -2.56 3.05 4.79
C CYS A 111 -2.04 1.76 4.18
N SER A 112 -2.73 0.67 4.46
CA SER A 112 -2.49 -0.59 3.78
C SER A 112 -3.75 -1.44 3.71
N THR A 113 -3.79 -2.36 2.74
CA THR A 113 -4.88 -3.31 2.57
C THR A 113 -4.58 -4.61 3.32
N ARG A 114 -5.54 -5.12 4.09
CA ARG A 114 -5.46 -6.47 4.69
C ARG A 114 -6.78 -7.17 4.54
N ALA A 115 -6.80 -8.28 3.79
CA ALA A 115 -8.02 -9.04 3.50
C ALA A 115 -9.17 -8.14 2.98
N GLY A 116 -8.83 -7.20 2.10
CA GLY A 116 -9.79 -6.24 1.55
C GLY A 116 -10.20 -5.09 2.49
N LEU A 117 -9.63 -4.99 3.69
CA LEU A 117 -9.94 -3.93 4.66
C LEU A 117 -8.83 -2.88 4.75
N LEU A 118 -9.21 -1.66 5.11
CA LEU A 118 -8.33 -0.55 5.37
C LEU A 118 -7.64 -0.70 6.73
N VAL A 119 -6.32 -0.56 6.73
CA VAL A 119 -5.52 -0.45 7.95
C VAL A 119 -4.75 0.87 7.92
N ILE A 120 -5.07 1.78 8.83
CA ILE A 120 -4.34 3.04 9.02
C ILE A 120 -3.16 2.77 9.95
N ASN A 121 -1.95 2.80 9.43
CA ASN A 121 -0.71 2.50 10.15
C ASN A 121 -0.10 3.73 10.83
N GLY A 122 -0.26 4.91 10.22
CA GLY A 122 0.34 6.15 10.70
C GLY A 122 -0.43 7.36 10.20
N ALA A 123 -0.29 8.48 10.91
CA ALA A 123 -0.79 9.77 10.44
C ALA A 123 0.18 10.90 10.81
N SER A 124 0.33 11.86 9.91
CA SER A 124 1.17 13.05 10.11
C SER A 124 0.53 14.27 9.48
N PHE A 125 0.81 15.45 10.05
CA PHE A 125 0.40 16.72 9.46
C PHE A 125 1.58 17.39 8.77
N SER A 126 1.36 18.00 7.61
CA SER A 126 2.36 18.79 6.89
C SER A 126 1.77 20.12 6.43
N ALA A 127 2.59 21.17 6.47
CA ALA A 127 2.23 22.49 5.92
C ALA A 127 2.44 22.56 4.39
N THR A 128 3.30 21.69 3.87
CA THR A 128 3.61 21.62 2.44
C THR A 128 2.46 20.96 1.70
N ARG A 129 2.10 21.53 0.54
CA ARG A 129 1.12 20.89 -0.36
C ARG A 129 1.59 19.49 -0.74
N PRO A 130 0.66 18.52 -0.88
CA PRO A 130 1.01 17.22 -1.44
C PRO A 130 1.59 17.40 -2.84
N THR A 131 2.86 17.06 -3.01
CA THR A 131 3.53 16.94 -4.30
C THR A 131 3.71 15.46 -4.61
N LEU A 132 3.52 15.10 -5.88
CA LEU A 132 3.96 13.81 -6.39
C LEU A 132 5.49 13.87 -6.48
N LEU A 133 6.17 13.27 -5.50
CA LEU A 133 7.63 13.19 -5.46
C LEU A 133 8.10 11.85 -6.04
N GLU A 134 9.13 11.89 -6.88
CA GLU A 134 9.77 10.71 -7.46
C GLU A 134 11.29 10.71 -7.22
N GLY A 135 11.88 9.52 -7.16
CA GLY A 135 13.32 9.35 -6.99
C GLY A 135 13.87 9.98 -5.71
N PRO A 136 14.96 10.75 -5.76
CA PRO A 136 15.61 11.30 -4.58
C PRO A 136 14.75 12.29 -3.80
N GLU A 137 13.78 12.93 -4.45
CA GLU A 137 12.90 13.90 -3.79
C GLU A 137 12.01 13.27 -2.72
N ILE A 138 11.76 11.95 -2.81
CA ILE A 138 11.00 11.20 -1.79
C ILE A 138 11.68 11.29 -0.41
N ALA A 139 13.01 11.39 -0.37
CA ALA A 139 13.77 11.50 0.88
C ALA A 139 13.75 12.92 1.49
N GLN A 140 13.23 13.93 0.78
CA GLN A 140 13.23 15.32 1.25
C GLN A 140 12.55 15.48 2.63
N ASN A 141 11.54 14.66 2.91
CA ASN A 141 10.78 14.72 4.16
C ASN A 141 11.22 13.68 5.19
N GLN A 142 12.30 12.93 4.97
CA GLN A 142 12.76 11.86 5.87
C GLN A 142 13.03 12.34 7.31
N LEU A 143 13.44 13.60 7.47
CA LEU A 143 13.72 14.19 8.77
C LEU A 143 12.49 14.83 9.43
N SER A 144 11.34 14.79 8.77
CA SER A 144 10.09 15.32 9.33
C SER A 144 9.46 14.34 10.30
N TYR A 145 8.64 14.84 11.22
CA TYR A 145 7.90 13.97 12.12
C TYR A 145 6.79 13.22 11.36
N HIS A 146 6.91 11.89 11.29
CA HIS A 146 5.99 11.01 10.58
C HIS A 146 4.82 10.47 11.43
N GLY A 147 4.69 10.94 12.66
CA GLY A 147 3.63 10.52 13.56
C GLY A 147 3.88 9.20 14.28
N PRO A 148 3.04 8.89 15.27
CA PRO A 148 3.07 7.63 16.01
C PRO A 148 2.52 6.46 15.17
N HIS A 149 2.72 5.25 15.67
CA HIS A 149 1.97 4.10 15.18
C HIS A 149 0.49 4.24 15.55
N MET A 150 -0.40 4.03 14.59
CA MET A 150 -1.84 3.99 14.82
C MET A 150 -2.32 2.59 15.21
N ASN A 151 -1.53 1.56 14.96
CA ASN A 151 -1.84 0.19 15.34
C ASN A 151 -0.57 -0.64 15.53
N GLN A 152 -0.74 -1.88 15.98
CA GLN A 152 0.35 -2.85 16.16
C GLN A 152 0.32 -3.97 15.10
N SER A 153 -0.23 -3.69 13.91
CA SER A 153 -0.37 -4.67 12.83
C SER A 153 0.97 -5.26 12.39
N HIS A 154 2.05 -4.49 12.47
CA HIS A 154 3.42 -4.93 12.20
C HIS A 154 3.93 -5.95 13.24
N LEU A 155 3.56 -5.81 14.52
CA LEU A 155 3.88 -6.81 15.55
C LEU A 155 3.02 -8.06 15.40
N ALA A 156 1.75 -7.89 15.03
CA ALA A 156 0.87 -9.01 14.71
C ALA A 156 1.39 -9.85 13.53
N ASP A 157 1.98 -9.22 12.51
CA ASP A 157 2.61 -9.94 11.41
C ASP A 157 3.75 -10.86 11.87
N LEU A 158 4.57 -10.39 12.83
CA LEU A 158 5.65 -11.19 13.39
C LEU A 158 5.13 -12.45 14.08
N LEU A 159 3.98 -12.36 14.77
CA LEU A 159 3.37 -13.50 15.46
C LEU A 159 2.81 -14.55 14.49
N VAL A 160 2.37 -14.14 13.30
CA VAL A 160 1.90 -15.06 12.25
C VAL A 160 3.02 -15.44 11.26
N GLU A 161 4.27 -15.18 11.63
CA GLU A 161 5.48 -15.43 10.83
C GLU A 161 5.45 -14.78 9.44
N ARG A 162 4.65 -13.73 9.27
CA ARG A 162 4.62 -12.94 8.05
C ARG A 162 5.82 -12.00 8.06
N ARG A 163 6.79 -12.29 7.20
CA ARG A 163 8.01 -11.47 7.10
C ARG A 163 7.74 -10.23 6.26
N PRO A 164 8.26 -9.06 6.67
CA PRO A 164 8.27 -7.90 5.78
C PRO A 164 9.07 -8.25 4.52
N PRO A 165 8.76 -7.62 3.37
CA PRO A 165 9.44 -7.89 2.10
C PRO A 165 10.94 -7.60 2.16
N THR A 166 11.36 -6.72 3.07
CA THR A 166 12.73 -6.26 3.30
C THR A 166 13.03 -6.29 4.79
N SER A 167 14.10 -6.98 5.20
CA SER A 167 14.57 -6.98 6.59
C SER A 167 15.42 -5.72 6.86
N PRO A 168 15.33 -5.11 8.05
CA PRO A 168 16.29 -4.09 8.49
C PRO A 168 17.73 -4.62 8.64
N LEU A 169 17.90 -5.95 8.72
CA LEU A 169 19.21 -6.61 8.77
C LEU A 169 19.71 -7.05 7.39
N ASP A 170 18.82 -7.08 6.40
CA ASP A 170 19.26 -7.16 5.02
C ASP A 170 19.73 -5.75 4.67
N ASP A 171 20.96 -5.59 4.19
CA ASP A 171 21.50 -4.28 3.80
C ASP A 171 21.35 -4.09 2.29
N PRO A 172 20.18 -3.59 1.80
CA PRO A 172 20.00 -3.25 0.40
C PRO A 172 20.63 -1.90 0.06
N ALA A 173 21.16 -1.12 1.02
CA ALA A 173 21.72 0.20 0.76
C ALA A 173 22.98 0.12 -0.12
N HIS A 174 23.70 -1.02 -0.10
CA HIS A 174 24.81 -1.32 -1.02
C HIS A 174 24.38 -1.87 -2.39
N ARG A 175 23.08 -2.12 -2.62
CA ARG A 175 22.58 -2.44 -3.96
C ARG A 175 22.21 -1.14 -4.65
N GLU A 176 23.15 -0.59 -5.41
CA GLU A 176 23.05 0.69 -6.14
C GLU A 176 21.73 0.86 -6.91
N ALA A 177 21.09 -0.23 -7.35
CA ALA A 177 19.83 -0.21 -8.09
C ALA A 177 18.55 -0.05 -7.22
N THR A 178 18.62 -0.17 -5.89
CA THR A 178 17.43 -0.19 -5.01
C THR A 178 17.33 0.97 -4.02
N PHE A 179 18.32 1.84 -3.94
CA PHE A 179 18.40 2.90 -2.92
C PHE A 179 17.15 3.79 -2.88
N PHE A 180 16.62 4.20 -4.04
CA PHE A 180 15.43 5.04 -4.16
C PHE A 180 14.11 4.24 -4.26
N SER A 181 14.13 2.92 -4.04
CA SER A 181 12.92 2.10 -4.05
C SER A 181 12.24 2.14 -2.68
N THR A 182 11.09 2.80 -2.60
CA THR A 182 10.24 2.84 -1.40
C THR A 182 9.64 1.47 -1.01
N LEU A 183 9.78 0.48 -1.88
CA LEU A 183 9.28 -0.89 -1.67
C LEU A 183 10.40 -1.87 -1.30
N ASP A 184 11.60 -1.65 -1.82
CA ASP A 184 12.72 -2.59 -1.69
C ASP A 184 13.81 -2.12 -0.71
N CYS A 185 13.77 -0.86 -0.27
CA CYS A 185 14.71 -0.31 0.70
C CYS A 185 13.97 0.09 1.99
N PHE A 186 14.32 -0.58 3.09
CA PHE A 186 13.70 -0.36 4.40
C PHE A 186 13.97 1.05 4.94
N ASP A 187 15.16 1.61 4.71
CA ASP A 187 15.57 2.88 5.30
C ASP A 187 15.11 4.12 4.52
N THR A 188 14.72 3.95 3.25
CA THR A 188 14.22 5.06 2.41
C THR A 188 12.72 5.02 2.21
N SER A 189 12.03 4.03 2.79
CA SER A 189 10.59 3.88 2.66
C SER A 189 9.83 4.72 3.71
N PRO A 190 8.88 5.57 3.30
CA PRO A 190 8.01 6.27 4.24
C PRO A 190 7.04 5.33 4.99
N HIS A 191 6.82 4.12 4.48
CA HIS A 191 5.92 3.13 5.09
C HIS A 191 6.55 2.36 6.26
N THR A 192 7.87 2.36 6.33
CA THR A 192 8.67 1.83 7.45
C THR A 192 9.16 2.96 8.36
N TRP A 193 8.62 4.18 8.20
CA TRP A 193 9.13 5.38 8.87
C TRP A 193 10.64 5.58 8.63
N PHE A 194 11.12 5.29 7.43
CA PHE A 194 12.54 5.39 7.08
C PHE A 194 13.43 4.56 8.02
N GLY A 195 12.92 3.38 8.37
CA GLY A 195 13.55 2.43 9.28
C GLY A 195 13.42 2.75 10.77
N HIS A 196 12.71 3.81 11.14
CA HIS A 196 12.46 4.15 12.53
C HIS A 196 11.24 3.40 13.09
N LEU A 197 11.30 3.00 14.36
CA LEU A 197 10.12 2.55 15.12
C LEU A 197 9.64 3.67 16.05
N PRO A 198 8.52 4.36 15.73
CA PRO A 198 7.90 5.32 16.63
C PRO A 198 7.76 4.80 18.07
N VAL A 199 8.17 5.63 19.03
CA VAL A 199 8.08 5.29 20.47
C VAL A 199 6.64 5.10 20.93
N HIS A 200 5.71 5.88 20.35
CA HIS A 200 4.32 5.89 20.77
C HIS A 200 3.45 5.11 19.78
N THR A 201 2.57 4.29 20.35
CA THR A 201 1.39 3.77 19.66
C THR A 201 0.16 4.47 20.22
N VAL A 202 -0.71 4.96 19.34
CA VAL A 202 -1.92 5.68 19.73
C VAL A 202 -2.90 4.72 20.41
N LYS A 203 -3.65 5.23 21.38
CA LYS A 203 -4.72 4.46 22.04
C LYS A 203 -5.80 4.06 21.03
N PRO A 204 -6.32 2.81 21.07
CA PRO A 204 -7.31 2.33 20.09
C PRO A 204 -8.52 3.24 19.95
N GLU A 205 -9.03 3.81 21.04
CA GLU A 205 -10.24 4.66 21.00
C GLU A 205 -10.02 5.94 20.21
N LEU A 206 -8.79 6.47 20.18
CA LEU A 206 -8.46 7.63 19.36
C LEU A 206 -8.28 7.22 17.89
N VAL A 207 -7.74 6.05 17.63
CA VAL A 207 -7.59 5.49 16.28
C VAL A 207 -8.96 5.27 15.65
N ASP A 208 -9.91 4.70 16.40
CA ASP A 208 -11.30 4.49 15.95
C ASP A 208 -11.97 5.82 15.59
N ARG A 209 -11.74 6.87 16.37
CA ARG A 209 -12.25 8.22 16.07
C ARG A 209 -11.59 8.84 14.84
N ILE A 210 -10.29 8.63 14.65
CA ILE A 210 -9.59 9.08 13.44
C ILE A 210 -10.13 8.33 12.23
N ALA A 211 -10.30 7.01 12.32
CA ALA A 211 -10.86 6.18 11.26
C ALA A 211 -12.27 6.65 10.87
N ALA A 212 -13.15 6.87 11.86
CA ALA A 212 -14.49 7.39 11.63
C ALA A 212 -14.48 8.80 11.02
N LEU A 213 -13.53 9.66 11.40
CA LEU A 213 -13.40 10.99 10.80
C LEU A 213 -12.99 10.90 9.34
N VAL A 214 -11.98 10.09 9.01
CA VAL A 214 -11.42 10.03 7.66
C VAL A 214 -12.31 9.26 6.68
N SER A 215 -13.16 8.35 7.18
CA SER A 215 -14.19 7.69 6.36
C SER A 215 -15.21 8.69 5.81
N GLU A 216 -15.54 9.76 6.56
CA GLU A 216 -16.39 10.85 6.05
C GLU A 216 -15.74 11.60 4.86
N PHE A 217 -14.42 11.49 4.70
CA PHE A 217 -13.68 12.04 3.56
C PHE A 217 -13.41 11.00 2.46
N GLY A 218 -14.02 9.82 2.53
CA GLY A 218 -13.87 8.75 1.55
C GLY A 218 -12.61 7.91 1.71
N VAL A 219 -11.97 7.94 2.90
CA VAL A 219 -10.87 7.03 3.26
C VAL A 219 -11.45 5.88 4.09
N ASP A 220 -11.93 4.85 3.40
CA ASP A 220 -12.69 3.72 3.96
C ASP A 220 -12.26 2.37 3.36
N ASP A 221 -12.97 1.30 3.73
CA ASP A 221 -12.73 -0.06 3.22
C ASP A 221 -13.03 -0.18 1.72
N ASP A 222 -14.00 0.58 1.19
CA ASP A 222 -14.32 0.58 -0.25
C ASP A 222 -13.17 1.17 -1.07
N LEU A 223 -12.54 2.23 -0.58
CA LEU A 223 -11.30 2.77 -1.14
C LEU A 223 -10.17 1.72 -1.08
N ALA A 224 -10.01 1.05 0.06
CA ALA A 224 -8.96 0.04 0.22
C ALA A 224 -9.13 -1.13 -0.75
N ASP A 225 -10.33 -1.69 -0.91
CA ASP A 225 -10.62 -2.76 -1.88
C ASP A 225 -10.38 -2.29 -3.32
N TYR A 226 -10.78 -1.06 -3.65
CA TYR A 226 -10.53 -0.50 -4.98
C TYR A 226 -9.04 -0.33 -5.29
N VAL A 227 -8.26 0.21 -4.33
CA VAL A 227 -6.80 0.38 -4.45
C VAL A 227 -6.12 -0.99 -4.59
N ASP A 228 -6.55 -2.00 -3.82
CA ASP A 228 -6.03 -3.37 -3.90
C ASP A 228 -6.23 -3.96 -5.31
N TRP A 229 -7.46 -3.88 -5.81
CA TRP A 229 -7.81 -4.33 -7.15
C TRP A 229 -7.02 -3.58 -8.24
N LYS A 230 -6.92 -2.25 -8.14
CA LYS A 230 -6.17 -1.44 -9.10
C LYS A 230 -4.68 -1.72 -9.07
N ALA A 231 -4.09 -1.94 -7.90
CA ALA A 231 -2.68 -2.28 -7.78
C ALA A 231 -2.36 -3.59 -8.53
N ARG A 232 -3.22 -4.61 -8.39
CA ARG A 232 -3.07 -5.87 -9.15
C ARG A 232 -3.23 -5.65 -10.67
N ALA A 233 -4.20 -4.83 -11.08
CA ALA A 233 -4.41 -4.53 -12.50
C ALA A 233 -3.23 -3.76 -13.13
N VAL A 234 -2.70 -2.76 -12.43
CA VAL A 234 -1.51 -2.00 -12.84
C VAL A 234 -0.27 -2.91 -12.86
N ALA A 235 -0.09 -3.79 -11.87
CA ALA A 235 1.00 -4.76 -11.86
C ALA A 235 1.00 -5.65 -13.11
N ALA A 236 -0.17 -6.20 -13.46
CA ALA A 236 -0.33 -7.03 -14.66
C ALA A 236 -0.06 -6.23 -15.94
N LEU A 237 -0.58 -5.00 -16.03
CA LEU A 237 -0.38 -4.12 -17.19
C LEU A 237 1.11 -3.78 -17.41
N GLU A 238 1.82 -3.41 -16.35
CA GLU A 238 3.26 -3.13 -16.37
C GLU A 238 4.07 -4.36 -16.74
N GLN A 239 3.73 -5.52 -16.17
CA GLN A 239 4.39 -6.78 -16.49
C GLN A 239 4.22 -7.17 -17.97
N ASP A 240 3.01 -7.01 -18.51
CA ASP A 240 2.71 -7.30 -19.90
C ASP A 240 3.44 -6.33 -20.84
N ALA A 241 3.47 -5.04 -20.51
CA ALA A 241 4.21 -4.03 -21.26
C ALA A 241 5.71 -4.36 -21.28
N TRP A 242 6.29 -4.68 -20.12
CA TRP A 242 7.68 -5.08 -20.00
C TRP A 242 7.99 -6.34 -20.81
N ALA A 243 7.11 -7.35 -20.78
CA ALA A 243 7.27 -8.58 -21.56
C ALA A 243 7.26 -8.31 -23.07
N ARG A 244 6.41 -7.39 -23.55
CA ARG A 244 6.38 -6.99 -24.97
C ARG A 244 7.66 -6.28 -25.40
N VAL A 245 8.11 -5.29 -24.61
CA VAL A 245 9.36 -4.56 -24.88
C VAL A 245 10.56 -5.49 -24.89
N SER A 246 10.65 -6.38 -23.88
CA SER A 246 11.73 -7.36 -23.78
C SER A 246 11.77 -8.27 -25.01
N LYS A 247 10.65 -8.86 -25.41
CA LYS A 247 10.58 -9.73 -26.61
C LYS A 247 10.93 -8.96 -27.90
N GLY A 248 10.46 -7.73 -28.04
CA GLY A 248 10.80 -6.87 -29.19
C GLY A 248 12.30 -6.57 -29.29
N ALA A 249 12.96 -6.34 -28.15
CA ALA A 249 14.40 -6.10 -28.10
C ALA A 249 15.23 -7.34 -28.48
N PHE A 250 14.79 -8.55 -28.12
CA PHE A 250 15.50 -9.79 -28.48
C PHE A 250 15.36 -10.18 -29.96
N VAL A 251 14.31 -9.73 -30.66
CA VAL A 251 14.13 -10.03 -32.10
C VAL A 251 15.07 -9.20 -32.98
N VAL A 252 15.44 -7.99 -32.55
CA VAL A 252 16.38 -7.13 -33.31
C VAL A 252 17.84 -7.59 -33.13
N GLY A 253 18.14 -8.39 -32.09
CA GLY A 253 19.49 -8.85 -31.76
C GLY A 253 19.94 -10.18 -32.39
N VAL A 254 19.08 -10.87 -33.15
CA VAL A 254 19.39 -12.20 -33.75
C VAL A 254 19.58 -12.12 -35.28
N SER A 255 19.68 -10.91 -35.83
CA SER A 255 20.05 -10.68 -37.23
C SER A 255 21.48 -10.15 -37.34
N ARG A 256 22.47 -11.01 -37.04
CA ARG A 256 23.84 -10.91 -37.57
C ARG A 256 24.45 -12.29 -37.73
#